data_AF-A0A5C7HPA8-F1
#
_entry.id   AF-A0A5C7HPA8-F1
#
_cell.length_a   1.000
_cell.length_b   1.000
_cell.length_c   1.000
_cell.angle_alpha   90.00
_cell.angle_beta   90.00
_cell.angle_gamma   90.00
#
_symmetry.space_group_name_H-M   'P 1'
#
loop_
_entity.id
_entity.type
_entity.pdbx_description
1 polymer ?
#
loop_
_entity_poly.entity_id
_entity_poly.type
_entity_poly.pdbx_seq_one_letter_code
_entity_poly.pdbx_strand_id
1 'polypeptide(L)'
;MTRGIKAQNCCTRSGIDCDMAGRVIGLDISHESISGRIGNSSGLFALQHLRSLNLAYNYFEEAQIPSRLANLTNLTNLNLSKAGFEGEIPIEISSMTRLVTLDLSTFYIQTLLADPISKLGIPNLKALV
;
A
#
# COMPACT_ATOMS: atom_id res chain seq x y z
N MET A 1 -33.18 20.31 -4.72
CA MET A 1 -32.71 19.68 -5.97
C MET A 1 -31.18 19.69 -5.97
N THR A 2 -30.54 18.74 -5.28
CA THR A 2 -29.08 18.61 -5.30
C THR A 2 -28.69 17.77 -6.51
N ARG A 3 -27.98 18.38 -7.45
CA ARG A 3 -27.36 17.69 -8.60
C ARG A 3 -26.37 16.67 -8.04
N GLY A 4 -26.82 15.42 -7.92
CA GLY A 4 -25.96 14.28 -7.68
C GLY A 4 -24.95 14.21 -8.83
N ILE A 5 -23.70 14.50 -8.53
CA ILE A 5 -22.58 14.13 -9.38
C ILE A 5 -22.73 12.63 -9.58
N LYS A 6 -23.12 12.20 -10.80
CA LYS A 6 -23.08 10.78 -11.17
C LYS A 6 -21.65 10.34 -10.90
N ALA A 7 -21.45 9.54 -9.86
CA ALA A 7 -20.16 8.93 -9.58
C ALA A 7 -19.77 8.16 -10.84
N GLN A 8 -18.83 8.72 -11.60
CA GLN A 8 -18.25 8.02 -12.72
C GLN A 8 -17.62 6.75 -12.16
N ASN A 9 -17.93 5.60 -12.75
CA ASN A 9 -17.46 4.31 -12.24
C ASN A 9 -15.92 4.35 -12.19
N CYS A 10 -15.34 4.37 -10.99
CA CYS A 10 -13.88 4.48 -10.82
C CYS A 10 -13.13 3.32 -11.47
N CYS A 11 -13.79 2.17 -11.66
CA CYS A 11 -13.26 0.97 -12.27
C CYS A 11 -12.93 1.09 -13.77
N THR A 12 -13.23 2.23 -14.41
CA THR A 12 -12.81 2.49 -15.80
C THR A 12 -11.51 3.28 -15.89
N ARG A 13 -10.92 3.68 -14.76
CA ARG A 13 -9.67 4.44 -14.73
C ARG A 13 -8.48 3.48 -14.80
N SER A 14 -7.43 3.90 -15.48
CA SER A 14 -6.15 3.21 -15.43
C SER A 14 -5.67 3.09 -13.98
N GLY A 15 -5.06 1.96 -13.65
CA GLY A 15 -4.55 1.69 -12.30
C GLY A 15 -5.62 1.32 -11.27
N ILE A 16 -6.90 1.15 -11.65
CA ILE A 16 -7.95 0.69 -10.74
C ILE A 16 -8.53 -0.62 -11.26
N ASP A 17 -8.31 -1.70 -10.51
CA ASP A 17 -8.96 -2.99 -10.76
C ASP A 17 -10.14 -3.17 -9.82
N CYS A 18 -11.26 -3.62 -10.37
CA CYS A 18 -12.47 -3.92 -9.59
C CYS A 18 -12.93 -5.37 -9.79
N ASP A 19 -13.61 -5.92 -8.79
CA ASP A 19 -14.31 -7.19 -8.94
C ASP A 19 -15.67 -7.02 -9.67
N MET A 20 -16.37 -8.14 -9.86
CA MET A 20 -17.69 -8.17 -10.53
C MET A 20 -18.77 -7.35 -9.81
N ALA A 21 -18.57 -7.01 -8.52
CA ALA A 21 -19.47 -6.17 -7.74
C ALA A 21 -19.08 -4.68 -7.79
N GLY A 22 -18.04 -4.32 -8.56
CA GLY A 22 -17.54 -2.95 -8.67
C GLY A 22 -16.71 -2.48 -7.47
N ARG A 23 -16.20 -3.41 -6.65
CA ARG A 23 -15.36 -3.08 -5.49
C ARG A 23 -13.90 -3.05 -5.91
N VAL A 24 -13.17 -2.03 -5.49
CA VAL A 24 -11.73 -1.90 -5.81
C VAL A 24 -10.95 -3.02 -5.15
N ILE A 25 -10.26 -3.82 -5.96
CA ILE A 25 -9.39 -4.93 -5.55
C ILE A 25 -7.92 -4.69 -5.93
N GLY A 26 -7.63 -3.77 -6.85
CA GLY A 26 -6.29 -3.35 -7.20
C GLY A 26 -6.22 -1.84 -7.32
N LEU A 27 -5.19 -1.25 -6.74
CA LEU A 27 -4.88 0.17 -6.88
C LEU A 27 -3.40 0.31 -7.22
N ASP A 28 -3.13 0.73 -8.45
CA ASP A 28 -1.82 1.14 -8.92
C ASP A 28 -1.81 2.65 -9.13
N ILE A 29 -1.10 3.32 -8.24
CA ILE A 29 -0.81 4.74 -8.30
C ILE A 29 0.71 4.94 -8.21
N SER A 30 1.47 3.99 -8.76
CA SER A 30 2.90 4.13 -8.93
C SER A 30 3.23 5.23 -9.94
N HIS A 31 4.36 5.90 -9.75
CA HIS A 31 4.81 7.01 -10.62
C HIS A 31 3.85 8.22 -10.71
N GLU A 32 2.94 8.40 -9.76
CA GLU A 32 1.96 9.51 -9.76
C GLU A 32 2.51 10.80 -9.11
N SER A 33 3.81 10.86 -8.83
CA SER A 33 4.47 12.00 -8.15
C SER A 33 3.80 12.39 -6.83
N ILE A 34 3.21 11.42 -6.13
CA ILE A 34 2.57 11.64 -4.83
C ILE A 34 3.65 11.99 -3.81
N SER A 35 3.42 13.05 -3.03
CA SER A 35 4.33 13.44 -1.94
C SER A 35 3.62 13.67 -0.61
N GLY A 36 4.42 13.92 0.44
CA GLY A 36 3.95 14.06 1.80
C GLY A 36 3.70 12.73 2.50
N ARG A 37 2.76 12.69 3.45
CA ARG A 37 2.53 11.54 4.35
C ARG A 37 1.16 10.93 4.12
N ILE A 38 1.07 9.61 4.21
CA ILE A 38 -0.23 8.92 4.26
C ILE A 38 -0.79 9.03 5.68
N GLY A 39 -1.65 10.02 5.90
CA GLY A 39 -2.30 10.23 7.20
C GLY A 39 -3.32 9.14 7.56
N ASN A 40 -3.55 8.92 8.86
CA ASN A 40 -4.51 7.92 9.35
C ASN A 40 -5.93 8.12 8.82
N SER A 41 -6.33 9.33 8.44
CA SER A 41 -7.64 9.64 7.84
C SER A 41 -7.72 9.38 6.34
N SER A 42 -6.66 8.85 5.72
CA SER A 42 -6.64 8.55 4.29
C SER A 42 -7.77 7.59 3.89
N GLY A 43 -8.47 7.93 2.81
CA GLY A 43 -9.50 7.07 2.21
C GLY A 43 -8.95 5.73 1.70
N LEU A 44 -7.63 5.60 1.53
CA LEU A 44 -6.96 4.34 1.20
C LEU A 44 -7.37 3.21 2.14
N PHE A 45 -7.44 3.50 3.45
CA PHE A 45 -7.77 2.49 4.46
C PHE A 45 -9.26 2.09 4.46
N ALA A 46 -10.11 2.76 3.69
CA ALA A 46 -11.51 2.37 3.49
C ALA A 46 -11.67 1.31 2.38
N LEU A 47 -10.62 1.04 1.58
CA LEU A 47 -10.63 0.05 0.50
C LEU A 47 -10.48 -1.38 1.05
N GLN A 48 -11.48 -1.82 1.82
CA GLN A 48 -11.44 -3.09 2.56
C GLN A 48 -11.37 -4.34 1.66
N HIS A 49 -11.63 -4.21 0.35
CA HIS A 49 -11.53 -5.31 -0.62
C HIS A 49 -10.20 -5.34 -1.38
N LEU A 50 -9.30 -4.39 -1.10
CA LEU A 50 -8.03 -4.25 -1.80
C LEU A 50 -7.15 -5.49 -1.60
N ARG A 51 -6.62 -6.02 -2.70
CA ARG A 51 -5.74 -7.19 -2.78
C ARG A 51 -4.36 -6.80 -3.29
N SER A 52 -4.28 -5.83 -4.20
CA SER A 52 -3.02 -5.28 -4.69
C SER A 52 -2.97 -3.78 -4.45
N LEU A 53 -1.87 -3.31 -3.86
CA LEU A 53 -1.56 -1.90 -3.71
C LEU A 53 -0.14 -1.64 -4.21
N ASN A 54 -0.02 -0.78 -5.21
CA ASN A 54 1.25 -0.33 -5.76
C ASN A 54 1.40 1.18 -5.56
N LEU A 55 2.34 1.56 -4.69
CA LEU A 55 2.72 2.95 -4.40
C LEU A 55 4.14 3.26 -4.90
N ALA A 56 4.73 2.38 -5.70
CA ALA A 56 6.13 2.46 -6.07
C ALA A 56 6.47 3.77 -6.80
N TYR A 57 7.73 4.21 -6.70
CA TYR A 57 8.21 5.40 -7.41
C TYR A 57 7.38 6.68 -7.15
N ASN A 58 6.88 6.84 -5.93
CA ASN A 58 6.38 8.11 -5.40
C ASN A 58 7.42 8.72 -4.42
N TYR A 59 7.11 9.85 -3.79
CA TYR A 59 8.04 10.54 -2.90
C TYR A 59 7.40 10.89 -1.55
N PHE A 60 7.27 9.91 -0.66
CA PHE A 60 6.66 10.10 0.66
C PHE A 60 7.55 10.80 1.69
N GLU A 61 8.52 11.62 1.26
CA GLU A 61 9.28 12.56 2.11
C GLU A 61 9.85 11.94 3.39
N GLU A 62 10.49 10.77 3.28
CA GLU A 62 11.11 10.05 4.42
C GLU A 62 10.09 9.71 5.53
N ALA A 63 8.80 9.61 5.16
CA ALA A 63 7.75 9.24 6.08
C ALA A 63 7.86 7.76 6.49
N GLN A 64 7.38 7.48 7.69
CA GLN A 64 7.17 6.10 8.13
C GLN A 64 6.01 5.44 7.39
N ILE A 65 6.15 4.14 7.16
CA ILE A 65 5.06 3.29 6.69
C ILE A 65 3.94 3.34 7.74
N PRO A 66 2.68 3.68 7.40
CA PRO A 66 1.61 3.72 8.39
C PRO A 66 1.22 2.31 8.85
N SER A 67 1.19 2.06 10.17
CA SER A 67 0.72 0.78 10.74
C SER A 67 -0.71 0.43 10.30
N ARG A 68 -1.52 1.44 9.99
CA ARG A 68 -2.89 1.29 9.49
C ARG A 68 -2.99 0.57 8.14
N LEU A 69 -1.89 0.38 7.40
CA LEU A 69 -1.85 -0.53 6.25
C LEU A 69 -2.27 -1.96 6.64
N ALA A 70 -2.02 -2.39 7.88
CA ALA A 70 -2.47 -3.69 8.38
C ALA A 70 -4.01 -3.85 8.40
N ASN A 71 -4.78 -2.76 8.38
CA ASN A 71 -6.24 -2.82 8.29
C ASN A 71 -6.73 -3.29 6.91
N LEU A 72 -5.87 -3.27 5.89
CA LEU A 72 -6.18 -3.80 4.56
C LEU A 72 -5.97 -5.31 4.56
N THR A 73 -6.78 -6.01 5.35
CA THR A 73 -6.64 -7.46 5.66
C THR A 73 -6.74 -8.38 4.45
N ASN A 74 -7.21 -7.88 3.31
CA ASN A 74 -7.30 -8.59 2.04
C ASN A 74 -6.05 -8.45 1.15
N LEU A 75 -5.08 -7.60 1.51
CA LEU A 75 -3.88 -7.39 0.71
C LEU A 75 -3.08 -8.69 0.57
N THR A 76 -2.77 -9.02 -0.68
CA THR A 76 -1.87 -10.09 -1.09
C THR A 76 -0.57 -9.55 -1.64
N ASN A 77 -0.60 -8.34 -2.22
CA ASN A 77 0.56 -7.72 -2.85
C ASN A 77 0.68 -6.26 -2.39
N LEU A 78 1.82 -5.93 -1.77
CA LEU A 78 2.14 -4.57 -1.35
C LEU A 78 3.50 -4.17 -1.94
N ASN A 79 3.50 -3.16 -2.80
CA ASN A 79 4.71 -2.59 -3.38
C ASN A 79 4.89 -1.15 -2.90
N LEU A 80 5.91 -0.94 -2.07
CA LEU A 80 6.35 0.37 -1.57
C LEU A 80 7.74 0.73 -2.11
N SER A 81 8.22 0.00 -3.11
CA SER A 81 9.57 0.17 -3.64
C SER A 81 9.81 1.58 -4.12
N LYS A 82 10.98 2.12 -3.78
CA LYS A 82 11.45 3.42 -4.29
C LYS A 82 10.46 4.56 -4.05
N ALA A 83 9.63 4.45 -3.00
CA ALA A 83 8.60 5.41 -2.68
C ALA A 83 9.05 6.45 -1.63
N GLY A 84 10.32 6.38 -1.18
CA GLY A 84 10.87 7.33 -0.19
C GLY A 84 10.31 7.15 1.21
N PHE A 85 9.80 5.97 1.58
CA PHE A 85 9.50 5.64 2.97
C PHE A 85 10.80 5.34 3.74
N GLU A 86 10.86 5.79 4.99
CA GLU A 86 11.99 5.55 5.90
C GLU A 86 11.53 5.17 7.32
N GLY A 87 12.47 4.81 8.18
CA GLY A 87 12.21 4.37 9.55
C GLY A 87 11.83 2.88 9.62
N GLU A 88 11.27 2.49 10.77
CA GLU A 88 10.93 1.09 11.07
C GLU A 88 9.70 0.62 10.28
N ILE A 89 9.70 -0.67 9.92
CA ILE A 89 8.50 -1.32 9.38
C ILE A 89 7.56 -1.62 10.54
N PRO A 90 6.32 -1.12 10.55
CA PRO A 90 5.39 -1.37 11.65
C PRO A 90 5.17 -2.86 11.87
N ILE A 91 5.25 -3.29 13.13
CA ILE A 91 5.05 -4.70 13.50
C ILE A 91 3.65 -5.20 13.10
N GLU A 92 2.66 -4.31 12.98
CA GLU A 92 1.31 -4.63 12.54
C GLU A 92 1.28 -5.25 11.14
N ILE A 93 2.27 -4.99 10.28
CA ILE A 93 2.37 -5.65 8.97
C ILE A 93 2.54 -7.18 9.12
N SER A 94 3.11 -7.67 10.23
CA SER A 94 3.16 -9.11 10.55
C SER A 94 1.76 -9.76 10.62
N SER A 95 0.73 -8.99 10.97
CA SER A 95 -0.64 -9.47 11.08
C SER A 95 -1.34 -9.64 9.72
N MET A 96 -0.73 -9.18 8.63
CA MET A 96 -1.27 -9.27 7.28
C MET A 96 -1.12 -10.69 6.73
N THR A 97 -1.89 -11.63 7.28
CA THR A 97 -1.79 -13.07 6.99
C THR A 97 -2.05 -13.43 5.52
N ARG A 98 -2.70 -12.56 4.74
CA ARG A 98 -2.92 -12.78 3.30
C ARG A 98 -1.78 -12.26 2.43
N LEU A 99 -0.83 -11.51 2.99
CA LEU A 99 0.26 -10.90 2.24
C LEU A 99 1.22 -11.98 1.72
N VAL A 100 1.41 -12.00 0.41
CA VAL A 100 2.25 -12.96 -0.31
C VAL A 100 3.51 -12.29 -0.84
N THR A 101 3.42 -11.04 -1.29
CA THR A 101 4.57 -10.28 -1.77
C THR A 101 4.65 -8.92 -1.08
N LEU A 102 5.84 -8.60 -0.60
CA LEU A 102 6.18 -7.32 -0.02
C LEU A 102 7.46 -6.81 -0.69
N ASP A 103 7.39 -5.67 -1.35
CA ASP A 103 8.55 -5.00 -1.94
C ASP A 103 8.80 -3.69 -1.21
N LEU A 104 9.94 -3.61 -0.53
CA LEU A 104 10.44 -2.46 0.23
C LEU A 104 11.77 -1.94 -0.34
N SER A 105 12.16 -2.39 -1.54
CA SER A 105 13.43 -2.02 -2.14
C SER A 105 13.55 -0.50 -2.29
N THR A 106 14.70 0.06 -1.93
CA THR A 106 14.95 1.51 -1.94
C THR A 106 16.13 1.86 -2.85
N PHE A 107 16.18 3.11 -3.33
CA PHE A 107 17.35 3.64 -4.04
C PHE A 107 18.56 3.87 -3.12
N TYR A 108 18.35 3.90 -1.80
CA TYR A 108 19.38 4.20 -0.81
C TYR A 108 19.73 2.95 -0.01
N ILE A 109 21.01 2.60 0.08
CA ILE A 109 21.48 1.37 0.76
C ILE A 109 21.34 1.45 2.30
N GLN A 110 20.83 2.55 2.88
CA GLN A 110 21.02 2.84 4.31
C GLN A 110 19.76 2.90 5.21
N THR A 111 18.52 3.08 4.73
CA THR A 111 17.47 3.65 5.61
C THR A 111 16.39 2.71 6.16
N LEU A 112 16.27 1.46 5.70
CA LEU A 112 15.30 0.48 6.24
C LEU A 112 15.93 -0.57 7.17
N LEU A 113 17.24 -0.49 7.43
CA LEU A 113 18.00 -1.55 8.09
C LEU A 113 18.11 -1.42 9.62
N ALA A 114 17.44 -0.45 10.25
CA ALA A 114 17.48 -0.32 11.71
C ALA A 114 16.75 -1.47 12.41
N ASP A 115 15.74 -2.06 11.77
CA ASP A 115 15.08 -3.27 12.26
C ASP A 115 15.14 -4.40 11.23
N PRO A 116 15.62 -5.59 11.62
CA PRO A 116 15.78 -6.67 10.66
C PRO A 116 14.39 -7.16 10.26
N ILE A 117 14.10 -7.03 8.96
CA ILE A 117 12.87 -7.51 8.30
C ILE A 117 12.56 -8.97 8.69
N SER A 118 13.59 -9.73 9.08
CA SER A 118 13.47 -11.08 9.65
C SER A 118 12.59 -11.18 10.91
N LYS A 119 12.31 -10.08 11.62
CA LYS A 119 11.39 -10.04 12.78
C LYS A 119 9.92 -9.98 12.40
N LEU A 120 9.57 -9.55 11.18
CA LEU A 120 8.17 -9.36 10.79
C LEU A 120 7.39 -10.68 10.69
N GLY A 121 8.06 -11.83 10.58
CA GLY A 121 7.41 -13.15 10.73
C GLY A 121 6.13 -13.35 9.92
N ILE A 122 6.03 -12.76 8.71
CA ILE A 122 4.79 -12.79 7.91
C ILE A 122 4.55 -14.23 7.42
N PRO A 123 3.48 -14.91 7.86
CA PRO A 123 3.40 -16.37 7.78
C PRO A 123 3.28 -16.92 6.36
N ASN A 124 2.74 -16.13 5.41
CA ASN A 124 2.47 -16.55 4.03
C ASN A 124 3.32 -15.82 2.99
N LEU A 125 4.36 -15.10 3.43
CA LEU A 125 5.21 -14.32 2.54
C LEU A 125 6.06 -15.23 1.67
N LYS A 126 5.92 -15.10 0.35
CA LYS A 126 6.68 -15.85 -0.66
C LYS A 126 7.82 -15.04 -1.25
N ALA A 127 7.65 -13.73 -1.34
CA ALA A 127 8.64 -12.81 -1.87
C ALA A 127 8.76 -11.59 -0.97
N LEU A 128 9.99 -11.34 -0.55
CA LEU A 128 10.43 -10.12 0.11
C LEU A 128 11.58 -9.57 -0.71
N VAL A 129 11.41 -8.36 -1.25
CA VAL A 129 12.38 -7.66 -2.10
C VAL A 129 12.72 -6.33 -1.44
#